data_AF-A0A9D9F9S5-F1
#
_entry.id   AF-A0A9D9F9S5-F1
#
_cell.length_a   1.000
_cell.length_b   1.000
_cell.length_c   1.000
_cell.angle_alpha   90.00
_cell.angle_beta   90.00
_cell.angle_gamma   90.00
#
_symmetry.space_group_name_H-M   'P 1'
#
loop_
_entity.id
_entity.type
_entity.pdbx_description
1 polymer ?
#
loop_
_entity_poly.entity_id
_entity_poly.type
_entity_poly.pdbx_seq_one_letter_code
_entity_poly.pdbx_strand_id
1 'polypeptide(L)'
;MRPKIAVIGSGPSGFFLADTLSRRDDVDVDLFEKLTLPYGLVRYGVAPDHPGTKEVARVFDRVARRQNVRYFGGVEVGTAVTVDSLSRAYGTVVVATGADRGLFAAFPGSETRPDNVTAFDFMRAVNGHPEVAGLRLPRQVKSVAIIGAGNVAVDVARILCGGADRLEGAHPCPAFQRWFRNQCLESVAILCRAGPDAVRYSPAMYDELTAVSNAHPGPKPEQRFWTRPVAYDRGILFVKAAEDKSGFLAVDLIIHAVGQRPFAVPGLPGFAEDGGIRHRQGWVDGMGNVFAHGWAAGDMSAAIHDCRAAAKRAAPIILEHLCRRPGGHPGLDADQIATWTGCAPLRWGDWDRAGIQIEEG
;
A
#
# COMPACT_ATOMS: atom_id res chain seq x y z
N MET A 1 21.94 -17.44 -22.43
CA MET A 1 20.92 -16.47 -21.95
C MET A 1 21.30 -16.07 -20.53
N ARG A 2 21.11 -14.79 -20.16
CA ARG A 2 21.34 -14.31 -18.80
C ARG A 2 20.30 -14.95 -17.85
N PRO A 3 20.67 -15.35 -16.62
CA PRO A 3 19.71 -15.72 -15.60
C PRO A 3 18.69 -14.61 -15.37
N LYS A 4 17.41 -14.97 -15.25
CA LYS A 4 16.33 -14.01 -15.05
C LYS A 4 15.71 -14.13 -13.68
N ILE A 5 15.35 -13.00 -13.10
CA ILE A 5 14.64 -12.88 -11.83
C ILE A 5 13.27 -12.26 -12.09
N ALA A 6 12.19 -12.93 -11.67
CA ALA A 6 10.87 -12.33 -11.64
C ALA A 6 10.66 -11.63 -10.30
N VAL A 7 10.12 -10.43 -10.30
CA VAL A 7 9.73 -9.67 -9.11
C VAL A 7 8.24 -9.35 -9.21
N ILE A 8 7.44 -9.90 -8.30
CA ILE A 8 5.99 -9.75 -8.25
C ILE A 8 5.66 -8.56 -7.35
N GLY A 9 5.19 -7.47 -7.94
CA GLY A 9 4.89 -6.20 -7.30
C GLY A 9 5.89 -5.12 -7.67
N SER A 10 5.40 -3.97 -8.12
CA SER A 10 6.20 -2.82 -8.55
C SER A 10 6.16 -1.65 -7.54
N GLY A 11 5.97 -1.97 -6.26
CA GLY A 11 6.13 -1.00 -5.17
C GLY A 11 7.61 -0.72 -4.84
N PRO A 12 7.89 0.07 -3.77
CA PRO A 12 9.25 0.38 -3.35
C PRO A 12 10.15 -0.84 -3.14
N SER A 13 9.66 -1.88 -2.48
CA SER A 13 10.44 -3.10 -2.23
C SER A 13 10.84 -3.78 -3.55
N GLY A 14 9.91 -3.90 -4.50
CA GLY A 14 10.18 -4.46 -5.83
C GLY A 14 11.20 -3.64 -6.62
N PHE A 15 11.00 -2.32 -6.69
CA PHE A 15 11.90 -1.44 -7.44
C PHE A 15 13.28 -1.27 -6.81
N PHE A 16 13.40 -1.17 -5.48
CA PHE A 16 14.72 -1.09 -4.85
C PHE A 16 15.50 -2.39 -4.99
N LEU A 17 14.81 -3.53 -4.98
CA LEU A 17 15.44 -4.81 -5.27
C LEU A 17 15.87 -4.88 -6.73
N ALA A 18 15.00 -4.48 -7.66
CA ALA A 18 15.35 -4.37 -9.08
C ALA A 18 16.54 -3.41 -9.29
N ASP A 19 16.60 -2.26 -8.62
CA ASP A 19 17.74 -1.33 -8.68
C ASP A 19 19.04 -2.02 -8.27
N THR A 20 18.99 -2.82 -7.21
CA THR A 20 20.18 -3.47 -6.66
C THR A 20 20.64 -4.62 -7.53
N LEU A 21 19.71 -5.47 -7.98
CA LEU A 21 19.99 -6.63 -8.83
C LEU A 21 20.48 -6.23 -10.23
N SER A 22 19.81 -5.27 -10.87
CA SER A 22 20.13 -4.84 -12.25
C SER A 22 21.39 -4.00 -12.38
N ARG A 23 22.12 -3.72 -11.29
CA ARG A 23 23.50 -3.19 -11.35
C ARG A 23 24.49 -4.21 -11.90
N ARG A 24 24.09 -5.49 -11.96
CA ARG A 24 24.85 -6.53 -12.64
C ARG A 24 24.37 -6.67 -14.07
N ASP A 25 25.31 -6.66 -15.01
CA ASP A 25 25.01 -6.78 -16.44
C ASP A 25 24.75 -8.23 -16.89
N ASP A 26 24.95 -9.21 -16.01
CA ASP A 26 24.77 -10.63 -16.26
C ASP A 26 23.41 -11.17 -15.78
N VAL A 27 22.51 -10.32 -15.28
CA VAL A 27 21.18 -10.70 -14.80
C VAL A 27 20.12 -9.78 -15.41
N ASP A 28 18.98 -10.36 -15.80
CA ASP A 28 17.80 -9.60 -16.20
C ASP A 28 16.71 -9.68 -15.11
N VAL A 29 15.98 -8.58 -14.90
CA VAL A 29 14.89 -8.47 -13.92
C VAL A 29 13.58 -8.14 -14.61
N ASP A 30 12.57 -8.97 -14.38
CA ASP A 30 11.21 -8.74 -14.88
C ASP A 30 10.29 -8.38 -13.71
N LEU A 31 9.71 -7.17 -13.75
CA LEU A 31 8.72 -6.68 -12.79
C LEU A 31 7.32 -7.02 -13.30
N PHE A 32 6.55 -7.75 -12.49
CA PHE A 32 5.14 -8.07 -12.73
C PHE A 32 4.27 -7.22 -11.82
N GLU A 33 3.30 -6.51 -12.38
CA GLU A 33 2.38 -5.66 -11.62
C GLU A 33 0.94 -5.98 -12.01
N LYS A 34 0.09 -6.20 -10.99
CA LYS A 34 -1.34 -6.46 -11.20
C LYS A 34 -2.01 -5.25 -11.84
N LEU A 35 -1.67 -4.06 -11.36
CA LEU A 35 -2.21 -2.82 -11.89
C LEU A 35 -1.55 -2.45 -13.22
N THR A 36 -2.19 -1.55 -13.93
CA THR A 36 -1.57 -0.93 -15.10
C THR A 36 -0.37 -0.07 -14.69
N LEU A 37 -0.53 0.73 -13.63
CA LEU A 37 0.44 1.73 -13.22
C LEU A 37 1.35 1.21 -12.09
N PRO A 38 2.64 1.59 -12.14
CA PRO A 38 3.63 1.14 -11.15
C PRO A 38 3.58 1.94 -9.84
N TYR A 39 4.56 1.65 -8.98
CA TYR A 39 4.95 2.35 -7.73
C TYR A 39 4.17 1.95 -6.48
N GLY A 40 3.09 1.17 -6.59
CA GLY A 40 2.32 0.70 -5.45
C GLY A 40 1.89 1.85 -4.52
N LEU A 41 2.19 1.73 -3.23
CA LEU A 41 1.79 2.72 -2.22
C LEU A 41 2.46 4.09 -2.37
N VAL A 42 3.54 4.25 -3.14
CA VAL A 42 4.05 5.59 -3.46
C VAL A 42 3.01 6.37 -4.28
N ARG A 43 2.34 5.69 -5.20
CA ARG A 43 1.23 6.28 -5.98
C ARG A 43 -0.08 6.29 -5.19
N TYR A 44 -0.43 5.15 -4.60
CA TYR A 44 -1.79 4.91 -4.10
C TYR A 44 -1.96 5.00 -2.58
N GLY A 45 -0.87 5.17 -1.82
CA GLY A 45 -0.89 5.22 -0.35
C GLY A 45 -0.44 6.57 0.21
N VAL A 46 0.70 7.09 -0.26
CA VAL A 46 1.25 8.38 0.17
C VAL A 46 0.23 9.49 -0.08
N ALA A 47 -0.02 10.30 0.94
CA ALA A 47 -0.99 11.39 0.86
C ALA A 47 -0.68 12.33 -0.33
N PRO A 48 -1.70 12.84 -1.04
CA PRO A 48 -1.50 13.75 -2.17
C PRO A 48 -0.67 14.98 -1.80
N ASP A 49 -0.85 15.50 -0.59
CA ASP A 49 -0.14 16.67 -0.08
C ASP A 49 1.22 16.33 0.57
N HIS A 50 1.78 15.17 0.24
CA HIS A 50 3.15 14.73 0.54
C HIS A 50 3.99 14.49 -0.74
N PRO A 51 4.09 15.46 -1.66
CA PRO A 51 4.76 15.26 -2.95
C PRO A 51 6.25 14.89 -2.80
N GLY A 52 6.93 15.44 -1.77
CA GLY A 52 8.33 15.11 -1.47
C GLY A 52 8.58 13.61 -1.26
N THR A 53 7.62 12.88 -0.69
CA THR A 53 7.74 11.43 -0.51
C THR A 53 7.54 10.67 -1.82
N LYS A 54 6.79 11.24 -2.77
CA LYS A 54 6.56 10.66 -4.10
C LYS A 54 7.75 10.82 -5.05
N GLU A 55 8.70 11.72 -4.77
CA GLU A 55 9.91 11.93 -5.59
C GLU A 55 10.78 10.68 -5.77
N VAL A 56 10.65 9.68 -4.87
CA VAL A 56 11.29 8.38 -5.02
C VAL A 56 10.93 7.70 -6.35
N ALA A 57 9.78 8.00 -6.93
CA ALA A 57 9.36 7.52 -8.25
C ALA A 57 10.39 7.84 -9.34
N ARG A 58 11.08 8.99 -9.26
CA ARG A 58 12.16 9.34 -10.21
C ARG A 58 13.32 8.33 -10.19
N VAL A 59 13.57 7.70 -9.04
CA VAL A 59 14.56 6.61 -8.94
C VAL A 59 14.04 5.39 -9.68
N PHE A 60 12.78 5.04 -9.49
CA PHE A 60 12.14 3.88 -10.12
C PHE A 60 12.08 4.02 -11.65
N ASP A 61 11.85 5.23 -12.16
CA ASP A 61 11.88 5.53 -13.59
C ASP A 61 13.25 5.24 -14.21
N ARG A 62 14.32 5.63 -13.53
CA ARG A 62 15.69 5.34 -14.00
C ARG A 62 15.98 3.84 -14.00
N VAL A 63 15.45 3.11 -13.02
CA VAL A 63 15.61 1.65 -12.93
C VAL A 63 14.85 0.96 -14.06
N ALA A 64 13.60 1.34 -14.30
CA ALA A 64 12.75 0.72 -15.31
C ALA A 64 13.24 0.97 -16.75
N ARG A 65 14.04 2.01 -16.97
CA ARG A 65 14.66 2.33 -18.28
C ARG A 65 15.98 1.58 -18.53
N ARG A 66 16.49 0.78 -17.58
CA ARG A 66 17.68 -0.05 -17.80
C ARG A 66 17.38 -1.16 -18.81
N GLN A 67 18.35 -1.49 -19.65
CA GLN A 67 18.19 -2.51 -20.71
C GLN A 67 17.89 -3.91 -20.17
N ASN A 68 18.36 -4.22 -18.95
CA ASN A 68 18.16 -5.49 -18.25
C ASN A 68 16.99 -5.46 -17.25
N VAL A 69 16.10 -4.47 -17.33
CA VAL A 69 14.86 -4.41 -16.55
C VAL A 69 13.67 -4.35 -17.50
N ARG A 70 12.69 -5.23 -17.32
CA ARG A 70 11.43 -5.19 -18.07
C ARG A 70 10.26 -5.05 -17.10
N TYR A 71 9.22 -4.37 -17.56
CA TYR A 71 7.95 -4.21 -16.83
C TYR A 71 6.82 -4.91 -17.58
N PHE A 72 5.94 -5.55 -16.82
CA PHE A 72 4.74 -6.23 -17.26
C PHE A 72 3.57 -5.82 -16.34
N GLY A 73 2.90 -4.71 -16.68
CA GLY A 73 1.71 -4.22 -15.98
C GLY A 73 0.42 -4.88 -16.47
N GLY A 74 -0.61 -4.89 -15.64
CA GLY A 74 -1.87 -5.57 -15.90
C GLY A 74 -1.80 -7.09 -15.75
N VAL A 75 -0.76 -7.61 -15.07
CA VAL A 75 -0.51 -9.04 -14.90
C VAL A 75 -0.68 -9.43 -13.43
N GLU A 76 -1.84 -10.00 -13.10
CA GLU A 76 -2.11 -10.52 -11.77
C GLU A 76 -1.52 -11.91 -11.58
N VAL A 77 -0.41 -11.99 -10.84
CA VAL A 77 0.19 -13.28 -10.49
C VAL A 77 -0.64 -13.99 -9.43
N GLY A 78 -0.89 -15.29 -9.65
CA GLY A 78 -1.83 -16.12 -8.89
C GLY A 78 -3.13 -16.41 -9.65
N THR A 79 -3.29 -15.86 -10.86
CA THR A 79 -4.42 -16.14 -11.75
C THR A 79 -3.97 -17.00 -12.94
N ALA A 80 -4.07 -16.49 -14.17
CA ALA A 80 -3.56 -17.17 -15.38
C ALA A 80 -2.03 -17.29 -15.37
N VAL A 81 -1.32 -16.27 -14.89
CA VAL A 81 0.11 -16.36 -14.58
C VAL A 81 0.24 -16.83 -13.13
N THR A 82 0.73 -18.05 -12.90
CA THR A 82 0.84 -18.64 -11.56
C THR A 82 2.24 -18.54 -10.99
N VAL A 83 2.39 -18.60 -9.67
CA VAL A 83 3.72 -18.67 -9.03
C VAL A 83 4.53 -19.87 -9.53
N ASP A 84 3.89 -21.02 -9.77
CA ASP A 84 4.55 -22.21 -10.34
C ASP A 84 5.08 -21.96 -11.76
N SER A 85 4.28 -21.34 -12.63
CA SER A 85 4.73 -20.98 -13.99
C SER A 85 5.95 -20.06 -13.97
N LEU A 86 5.96 -19.06 -13.07
CA LEU A 86 7.13 -18.19 -12.87
C LEU A 86 8.32 -18.95 -12.28
N SER A 87 8.09 -19.81 -11.29
CA SER A 87 9.15 -20.62 -10.64
C SER A 87 9.87 -21.53 -11.64
N ARG A 88 9.17 -22.04 -12.65
CA ARG A 88 9.75 -22.84 -13.75
C ARG A 88 10.48 -21.98 -14.79
N ALA A 89 9.95 -20.81 -15.12
CA ALA A 89 10.49 -19.94 -16.17
C ALA A 89 11.69 -19.08 -15.71
N TYR A 90 11.79 -18.77 -14.42
CA TYR A 90 12.78 -17.88 -13.82
C TYR A 90 13.73 -18.62 -12.88
N GLY A 91 14.96 -18.09 -12.75
CA GLY A 91 15.93 -18.65 -11.82
C GLY A 91 15.53 -18.39 -10.37
N THR A 92 14.99 -17.20 -10.10
CA THR A 92 14.40 -16.81 -8.82
C THR A 92 13.12 -16.02 -9.05
N VAL A 93 12.11 -16.26 -8.21
CA VAL A 93 10.88 -15.46 -8.14
C VAL A 93 10.84 -14.74 -6.81
N VAL A 94 10.67 -13.43 -6.83
CA VAL A 94 10.56 -12.61 -5.63
C VAL A 94 9.12 -12.14 -5.46
N VAL A 95 8.52 -12.41 -4.30
CA VAL A 95 7.21 -11.91 -3.90
C VAL A 95 7.40 -10.60 -3.14
N ALA A 96 7.09 -9.48 -3.79
CA ALA A 96 7.16 -8.13 -3.25
C ALA A 96 5.81 -7.42 -3.31
N THR A 97 4.72 -8.17 -3.08
CA THR A 97 3.32 -7.74 -3.22
C THR A 97 2.84 -6.78 -2.13
N GLY A 98 3.63 -6.58 -1.08
CA GLY A 98 3.30 -5.71 0.04
C GLY A 98 2.13 -6.21 0.89
N ALA A 99 1.47 -5.27 1.57
CA ALA A 99 0.30 -5.51 2.42
C ALA A 99 -0.92 -4.75 1.87
N ASP A 100 -1.72 -5.41 1.04
CA ASP A 100 -2.79 -4.77 0.25
C ASP A 100 -4.20 -4.88 0.88
N ARG A 101 -4.29 -5.16 2.19
CA ARG A 101 -5.58 -5.30 2.89
C ARG A 101 -5.56 -4.50 4.18
N GLY A 102 -6.40 -3.45 4.26
CA GLY A 102 -6.65 -2.73 5.50
C GLY A 102 -7.31 -3.62 6.56
N LEU A 103 -7.03 -3.33 7.83
CA LEU A 103 -7.62 -4.02 8.97
C LEU A 103 -8.71 -3.19 9.62
N PHE A 104 -9.76 -3.88 10.07
CA PHE A 104 -10.77 -3.32 10.97
C PHE A 104 -10.37 -3.60 12.41
N ALA A 105 -10.71 -2.68 13.31
CA ALA A 105 -10.56 -2.91 14.74
C ALA A 105 -11.65 -3.89 15.18
N ALA A 106 -11.31 -4.88 16.00
CA ALA A 106 -12.24 -5.94 16.36
C ALA A 106 -13.27 -5.47 17.41
N PHE A 107 -14.48 -5.16 16.97
CA PHE A 107 -15.65 -4.93 17.82
C PHE A 107 -16.96 -5.19 17.04
N PRO A 108 -18.08 -5.52 17.71
CA PRO A 108 -19.37 -5.68 17.04
C PRO A 108 -19.78 -4.44 16.22
N GLY A 109 -20.13 -4.61 14.94
CA GLY A 109 -20.46 -3.50 14.04
C GLY A 109 -19.26 -2.93 13.27
N SER A 110 -18.06 -3.48 13.44
CA SER A 110 -16.85 -3.04 12.74
C SER A 110 -16.75 -3.52 11.28
N GLU A 111 -17.77 -4.19 10.74
CA GLU A 111 -17.77 -4.67 9.36
C GLU A 111 -17.78 -3.55 8.31
N THR A 112 -17.28 -3.85 7.11
CA THR A 112 -17.21 -2.90 5.99
C THR A 112 -18.59 -2.39 5.61
N ARG A 113 -18.78 -1.07 5.65
CA ARG A 113 -20.02 -0.37 5.27
C ARG A 113 -19.67 0.99 4.66
N PRO A 114 -20.61 1.67 3.97
CA PRO A 114 -20.36 3.02 3.47
C PRO A 114 -19.87 4.01 4.53
N ASP A 115 -20.41 3.90 5.75
CA ASP A 115 -20.09 4.69 6.95
C ASP A 115 -18.94 4.11 7.79
N ASN A 116 -18.34 2.99 7.36
CA ASN A 116 -17.29 2.31 8.11
C ASN A 116 -16.23 1.68 7.18
N VAL A 117 -15.08 2.33 7.08
CA VAL A 117 -14.02 1.99 6.12
C VAL A 117 -12.65 1.84 6.78
N THR A 118 -11.72 1.18 6.11
CA THR A 118 -10.31 1.19 6.54
C THR A 118 -9.63 2.47 6.07
N ALA A 119 -8.62 2.94 6.82
CA ALA A 119 -7.78 4.04 6.37
C ALA A 119 -7.05 3.71 5.07
N PHE A 120 -6.76 2.43 4.84
CA PHE A 120 -6.16 1.96 3.60
C PHE A 120 -7.07 2.20 2.40
N ASP A 121 -8.33 1.76 2.48
CA ASP A 121 -9.30 1.95 1.40
C ASP A 121 -9.65 3.43 1.21
N PHE A 122 -9.71 4.19 2.31
CA PHE A 122 -9.89 5.65 2.26
C PHE A 122 -8.74 6.34 1.51
N MET A 123 -7.49 6.06 1.86
CA MET A 123 -6.32 6.64 1.18
C MET A 123 -6.21 6.18 -0.28
N ARG A 124 -6.58 4.93 -0.57
CA ARG A 124 -6.72 4.44 -1.94
C ARG A 124 -7.77 5.23 -2.72
N ALA A 125 -8.90 5.61 -2.10
CA ALA A 125 -9.93 6.42 -2.75
C ALA A 125 -9.44 7.86 -2.97
N VAL A 126 -8.75 8.43 -1.98
CA VAL A 126 -8.07 9.74 -2.09
C VAL A 126 -7.11 9.74 -3.29
N ASN A 127 -6.33 8.69 -3.48
CA ASN A 127 -5.32 8.58 -4.55
C ASN A 127 -5.83 7.92 -5.85
N GLY A 128 -7.11 7.57 -5.95
CA GLY A 128 -7.71 7.07 -7.20
C GLY A 128 -7.31 5.64 -7.57
N HIS A 129 -7.15 4.77 -6.58
CA HIS A 129 -6.85 3.36 -6.82
C HIS A 129 -8.03 2.63 -7.49
N PRO A 130 -7.84 1.93 -8.62
CA PRO A 130 -8.93 1.29 -9.38
C PRO A 130 -9.84 0.36 -8.58
N GLU A 131 -9.27 -0.46 -7.67
CA GLU A 131 -10.05 -1.41 -6.87
C GLU A 131 -11.03 -0.79 -5.87
N VAL A 132 -10.89 0.49 -5.54
CA VAL A 132 -11.83 1.21 -4.66
C VAL A 132 -12.66 2.24 -5.41
N ALA A 133 -12.66 2.22 -6.74
CA ALA A 133 -13.54 3.07 -7.55
C ALA A 133 -15.04 2.84 -7.22
N GLY A 134 -15.37 1.65 -6.73
CA GLY A 134 -16.71 1.29 -6.24
C GLY A 134 -17.00 1.70 -4.79
N LEU A 135 -16.02 2.17 -4.02
CA LEU A 135 -16.20 2.56 -2.62
C LEU A 135 -17.23 3.71 -2.54
N ARG A 136 -18.26 3.51 -1.72
CA ARG A 136 -19.34 4.49 -1.52
C ARG A 136 -19.15 5.10 -0.14
N LEU A 137 -18.61 6.32 -0.08
CA LEU A 137 -18.60 7.12 1.15
C LEU A 137 -19.99 7.76 1.37
N PRO A 138 -20.36 8.11 2.61
CA PRO A 138 -21.65 8.73 2.91
C PRO A 138 -21.76 10.08 2.19
N ARG A 139 -22.98 10.46 1.77
CA ARG A 139 -23.19 11.69 0.99
C ARG A 139 -22.89 12.96 1.79
N GLN A 140 -23.25 12.94 3.08
CA GLN A 140 -23.03 14.03 4.02
C GLN A 140 -22.34 13.44 5.25
N VAL A 141 -21.18 13.98 5.56
CA VAL A 141 -20.37 13.65 6.71
C VAL A 141 -20.11 14.96 7.44
N LYS A 142 -20.44 14.99 8.73
CA LYS A 142 -20.13 16.07 9.67
C LYS A 142 -19.15 15.62 10.73
N SER A 143 -19.27 14.38 11.19
CA SER A 143 -18.46 13.84 12.29
C SER A 143 -17.72 12.58 11.87
N VAL A 144 -16.39 12.57 12.06
CA VAL A 144 -15.52 11.44 11.71
C VAL A 144 -14.79 10.92 12.95
N ALA A 145 -14.80 9.60 13.15
CA ALA A 145 -13.92 8.93 14.10
C ALA A 145 -12.83 8.14 13.38
N ILE A 146 -11.57 8.47 13.67
CA ILE A 146 -10.39 7.74 13.21
C ILE A 146 -9.91 6.85 14.34
N ILE A 147 -9.83 5.55 14.13
CA ILE A 147 -9.36 4.59 15.13
C ILE A 147 -7.92 4.22 14.82
N GLY A 148 -6.98 4.70 15.63
CA GLY A 148 -5.56 4.43 15.42
C GLY A 148 -4.66 5.55 15.95
N ALA A 149 -3.37 5.24 16.02
CA ALA A 149 -2.34 6.16 16.53
C ALA A 149 -1.02 6.03 15.74
N GLY A 150 -1.09 5.69 14.46
CA GLY A 150 0.07 5.63 13.55
C GLY A 150 0.07 6.76 12.52
N ASN A 151 1.13 6.88 11.71
CA ASN A 151 1.25 7.94 10.70
C ASN A 151 0.03 8.03 9.76
N VAL A 152 -0.51 6.88 9.33
CA VAL A 152 -1.71 6.85 8.47
C VAL A 152 -2.94 7.47 9.14
N ALA A 153 -3.10 7.31 10.46
CA ALA A 153 -4.20 7.96 11.19
C ALA A 153 -4.05 9.50 11.15
N VAL A 154 -2.80 9.97 11.30
CA VAL A 154 -2.46 11.39 11.25
C VAL A 154 -2.62 11.95 9.83
N ASP A 155 -2.24 11.21 8.79
CA ASP A 155 -2.48 11.60 7.40
C ASP A 155 -3.97 11.78 7.09
N VAL A 156 -4.79 10.81 7.47
CA VAL A 156 -6.25 10.91 7.30
C VAL A 156 -6.79 12.12 8.06
N ALA A 157 -6.39 12.31 9.32
CA ALA A 157 -6.82 13.48 10.10
C ALA A 157 -6.40 14.79 9.42
N ARG A 158 -5.17 14.86 8.92
CA ARG A 158 -4.59 16.06 8.30
C ARG A 158 -5.30 16.42 7.00
N ILE A 159 -5.65 15.44 6.18
CA ILE A 159 -6.48 15.60 4.99
C ILE A 159 -7.86 16.17 5.37
N LEU A 160 -8.53 15.58 6.36
CA LEU A 160 -9.88 15.98 6.78
C LEU A 160 -9.89 17.38 7.42
N CYS A 161 -8.93 17.66 8.31
CA CYS A 161 -8.79 18.94 9.00
C CYS A 161 -8.29 20.07 8.08
N GLY A 162 -7.55 19.74 7.02
CA GLY A 162 -7.08 20.71 6.02
C GLY A 162 -8.20 21.23 5.10
N GLY A 163 -9.30 20.49 4.98
CA GLY A 163 -10.41 20.83 4.09
C GLY A 163 -10.09 20.58 2.61
N ALA A 164 -11.13 20.63 1.77
CA ALA A 164 -11.02 20.27 0.36
C ALA A 164 -10.10 21.20 -0.45
N ASP A 165 -10.07 22.50 -0.13
CA ASP A 165 -9.29 23.51 -0.84
C ASP A 165 -7.79 23.24 -0.77
N ARG A 166 -7.32 22.72 0.38
CA ARG A 166 -5.91 22.35 0.56
C ARG A 166 -5.45 21.31 -0.45
N LEU A 167 -6.33 20.38 -0.82
CA LEU A 167 -5.97 19.30 -1.73
C LEU A 167 -6.01 19.70 -3.20
N GLU A 168 -6.57 20.86 -3.56
CA GLU A 168 -6.75 21.23 -4.98
C GLU A 168 -5.44 21.28 -5.76
N GLY A 169 -4.35 21.73 -5.13
CA GLY A 169 -3.00 21.74 -5.72
C GLY A 169 -2.21 20.45 -5.52
N ALA A 170 -2.76 19.47 -4.83
CA ALA A 170 -2.08 18.22 -4.47
C ALA A 170 -2.52 17.03 -5.33
N HIS A 171 -3.42 17.26 -6.30
CA HIS A 171 -3.88 16.27 -7.28
C HIS A 171 -4.48 14.98 -6.66
N PRO A 172 -5.47 15.06 -5.75
CA PRO A 172 -6.24 13.89 -5.35
C PRO A 172 -7.13 13.40 -6.50
N CYS A 173 -7.65 12.18 -6.35
CA CYS A 173 -8.62 11.63 -7.29
C CYS A 173 -9.80 12.59 -7.49
N PRO A 174 -10.19 12.91 -8.73
CA PRO A 174 -11.31 13.83 -9.00
C PRO A 174 -12.64 13.39 -8.36
N ALA A 175 -12.88 12.08 -8.23
CA ALA A 175 -14.08 11.57 -7.58
C ALA A 175 -14.07 11.86 -6.07
N PHE A 176 -12.92 11.67 -5.41
CA PHE A 176 -12.74 12.01 -4.00
C PHE A 176 -12.85 13.52 -3.79
N GLN A 177 -12.19 14.34 -4.64
CA GLN A 177 -12.23 15.80 -4.53
C GLN A 177 -13.67 16.34 -4.63
N ARG A 178 -14.46 15.83 -5.60
CA ARG A 178 -15.88 16.19 -5.71
C ARG A 178 -16.68 15.78 -4.48
N TRP A 179 -16.43 14.60 -3.93
CA TRP A 179 -17.08 14.17 -2.69
C TRP A 179 -16.69 15.09 -1.53
N PHE A 180 -15.40 15.38 -1.36
CA PHE A 180 -14.88 16.10 -0.21
C PHE A 180 -15.33 17.57 -0.18
N ARG A 181 -15.40 18.25 -1.34
CA ARG A 181 -15.94 19.61 -1.46
C ARG A 181 -17.41 19.75 -1.02
N ASN A 182 -18.17 18.65 -1.02
CA ASN A 182 -19.58 18.64 -0.61
C ASN A 182 -19.75 18.31 0.88
N GLN A 183 -18.67 18.17 1.65
CA GLN A 183 -18.73 17.85 3.07
C GLN A 183 -18.66 19.12 3.93
N CYS A 184 -19.36 19.09 5.06
CA CYS A 184 -19.31 20.13 6.08
C CYS A 184 -18.84 19.48 7.37
N LEU A 185 -17.55 19.17 7.45
CA LEU A 185 -16.98 18.52 8.63
C LEU A 185 -16.99 19.48 9.82
N GLU A 186 -17.63 19.05 10.90
CA GLU A 186 -17.75 19.76 12.17
C GLU A 186 -16.82 19.15 13.23
N SER A 187 -16.53 17.84 13.15
CA SER A 187 -15.65 17.16 14.12
C SER A 187 -14.82 16.03 13.51
N VAL A 188 -13.58 15.90 13.98
CA VAL A 188 -12.68 14.78 13.67
C VAL A 188 -12.06 14.31 14.99
N ALA A 189 -12.40 13.10 15.41
CA ALA A 189 -11.87 12.49 16.64
C ALA A 189 -10.86 11.39 16.31
N ILE A 190 -9.67 11.43 16.90
CA ILE A 190 -8.65 10.38 16.79
C ILE A 190 -8.67 9.55 18.07
N LEU A 191 -9.17 8.32 17.98
CA LEU A 191 -9.32 7.40 19.11
C LEU A 191 -8.06 6.54 19.25
N CYS A 192 -7.34 6.72 20.35
CA CYS A 192 -6.15 5.97 20.68
C CYS A 192 -6.46 5.02 21.85
N ARG A 193 -6.31 3.71 21.64
CA ARG A 193 -6.60 2.69 22.67
C ARG A 193 -5.65 2.74 23.88
N ALA A 194 -4.48 3.36 23.72
CA ALA A 194 -3.42 3.45 24.72
C ALA A 194 -3.12 4.93 25.04
N GLY A 195 -2.18 5.16 25.96
CA GLY A 195 -1.75 6.51 26.33
C GLY A 195 -0.80 7.17 25.31
N PRO A 196 -0.47 8.46 25.51
CA PRO A 196 0.43 9.23 24.65
C PRO A 196 1.78 8.56 24.39
N ASP A 197 2.35 7.87 25.38
CA ASP A 197 3.67 7.22 25.25
C ASP A 197 3.66 6.01 24.29
N ALA A 198 2.48 5.52 23.90
CA ALA A 198 2.30 4.34 23.05
C ALA A 198 1.94 4.69 21.60
N VAL A 199 1.99 5.97 21.22
CA VAL A 199 1.73 6.40 19.83
C VAL A 199 2.83 5.89 18.90
N ARG A 200 2.45 5.65 17.64
CA ARG A 200 3.34 5.16 16.58
C ARG A 200 3.54 6.16 15.46
N TYR A 201 2.84 7.29 15.47
CA TYR A 201 3.15 8.37 14.56
C TYR A 201 4.43 9.08 14.98
N SER A 202 5.17 9.64 14.02
CA SER A 202 6.32 10.48 14.35
C SER A 202 5.87 11.86 14.85
N PRO A 203 6.66 12.53 15.73
CA PRO A 203 6.34 13.88 16.19
C PRO A 203 6.12 14.87 15.05
N ALA A 204 6.98 14.83 14.02
CA ALA A 204 6.89 15.70 12.86
C ALA A 204 5.53 15.60 12.11
N MET A 205 4.95 14.40 12.02
CA MET A 205 3.63 14.22 11.40
C MET A 205 2.53 14.90 12.20
N TYR A 206 2.61 14.85 13.53
CA TYR A 206 1.61 15.49 14.41
C TYR A 206 1.77 17.02 14.44
N ASP A 207 3.01 17.51 14.38
CA ASP A 207 3.29 18.94 14.20
C ASP A 207 2.69 19.46 12.89
N GLU A 208 2.81 18.70 11.81
CA GLU A 208 2.19 19.04 10.53
C GLU A 208 0.66 19.06 10.61
N LEU A 209 0.04 18.05 11.23
CA LEU A 209 -1.40 18.05 11.49
C LEU A 209 -1.83 19.31 12.25
N THR A 210 -1.08 19.68 13.29
CA THR A 210 -1.35 20.87 14.09
C THR A 210 -1.27 22.14 13.23
N ALA A 211 -0.20 22.29 12.45
CA ALA A 211 -0.01 23.43 11.56
C ALA A 211 -1.12 23.53 10.51
N VAL A 212 -1.48 22.42 9.85
CA VAL A 212 -2.56 22.35 8.86
C VAL A 212 -3.89 22.71 9.50
N SER A 213 -4.23 22.11 10.64
CA SER A 213 -5.49 22.41 11.33
C SER A 213 -5.59 23.88 11.74
N ASN A 214 -4.47 24.55 12.01
CA ASN A 214 -4.41 25.97 12.36
C ASN A 214 -4.50 26.92 11.17
N ALA A 215 -3.99 26.52 10.01
CA ALA A 215 -3.99 27.34 8.81
C ALA A 215 -5.28 27.23 7.97
N HIS A 216 -6.10 26.20 8.21
CA HIS A 216 -7.24 25.85 7.37
C HIS A 216 -8.58 25.85 8.13
N PRO A 217 -9.72 26.01 7.42
CA PRO A 217 -11.04 26.18 8.04
C PRO A 217 -11.69 24.87 8.49
N GLY A 218 -11.06 23.71 8.27
CA GLY A 218 -11.59 22.42 8.72
C GLY A 218 -11.62 22.28 10.25
N PRO A 219 -12.27 21.24 10.77
CA PRO A 219 -12.38 21.05 12.20
C PRO A 219 -11.01 20.77 12.82
N LYS A 220 -10.83 21.20 14.07
CA LYS A 220 -9.64 20.84 14.85
C LYS A 220 -9.69 19.36 15.21
N PRO A 221 -8.59 18.60 15.10
CA PRO A 221 -8.56 17.21 15.51
C PRO A 221 -8.68 17.12 17.04
N GLU A 222 -9.58 16.27 17.51
CA GLU A 222 -9.69 15.92 18.93
C GLU A 222 -9.04 14.55 19.16
N GLN A 223 -7.89 14.52 19.82
CA GLN A 223 -7.23 13.26 20.15
C GLN A 223 -7.69 12.73 21.51
N ARG A 224 -8.23 11.52 21.54
CA ARG A 224 -8.72 10.84 22.75
C ARG A 224 -7.87 9.61 23.06
N PHE A 225 -7.02 9.72 24.07
CA PHE A 225 -6.22 8.62 24.58
C PHE A 225 -7.04 7.69 25.48
N TRP A 226 -6.53 6.47 25.69
CA TRP A 226 -7.18 5.41 26.47
C TRP A 226 -8.65 5.16 26.08
N THR A 227 -8.99 5.42 24.82
CA THR A 227 -10.35 5.33 24.29
C THR A 227 -10.40 4.26 23.22
N ARG A 228 -11.14 3.19 23.48
CA ARG A 228 -11.33 2.10 22.52
C ARG A 228 -12.79 1.97 22.11
N PRO A 229 -13.08 1.74 20.81
CA PRO A 229 -14.42 1.36 20.38
C PRO A 229 -14.79 -0.01 20.94
N VAL A 230 -16.06 -0.18 21.29
CA VAL A 230 -16.61 -1.45 21.82
C VAL A 230 -17.83 -1.94 21.05
N ALA A 231 -18.54 -1.07 20.34
CA ALA A 231 -19.59 -1.43 19.41
C ALA A 231 -19.87 -0.25 18.46
N TYR A 232 -20.39 -0.54 17.27
CA TYR A 232 -20.95 0.47 16.38
C TYR A 232 -22.35 0.05 15.92
N ASP A 233 -23.31 0.96 16.03
CA ASP A 233 -24.65 0.77 15.49
C ASP A 233 -25.17 2.09 14.91
N ARG A 234 -25.43 2.08 13.59
CA ARG A 234 -26.16 3.13 12.85
C ARG A 234 -25.79 4.56 13.26
N GLY A 235 -24.52 4.92 13.13
CA GLY A 235 -24.03 6.27 13.42
C GLY A 235 -23.67 6.53 14.87
N ILE A 236 -23.81 5.56 15.77
CA ILE A 236 -23.37 5.67 17.16
C ILE A 236 -22.20 4.73 17.42
N LEU A 237 -21.02 5.31 17.70
CA LEU A 237 -19.83 4.58 18.11
C LEU A 237 -19.74 4.53 19.63
N PHE A 238 -19.98 3.36 20.20
CA PHE A 238 -19.81 3.14 21.63
C PHE A 238 -18.33 2.96 21.95
N VAL A 239 -17.88 3.67 22.98
CA VAL A 239 -16.48 3.65 23.41
C VAL A 239 -16.36 3.34 24.89
N LYS A 240 -15.21 2.78 25.27
CA LYS A 240 -14.77 2.63 26.65
C LYS A 240 -13.50 3.45 26.82
N ALA A 241 -13.57 4.47 27.69
CA ALA A 241 -12.46 5.33 28.05
C ALA A 241 -11.69 4.74 29.25
N ALA A 242 -10.66 5.46 29.72
CA ALA A 242 -9.97 5.13 30.98
C ALA A 242 -10.98 5.00 32.14
N GLU A 243 -10.61 4.21 33.16
CA GLU A 243 -11.42 3.99 34.37
C GLU A 243 -12.79 3.36 34.10
N ASP A 244 -12.91 2.58 33.01
CA ASP A 244 -14.14 1.87 32.63
C ASP A 244 -15.35 2.77 32.35
N LYS A 245 -15.14 4.07 32.13
CA LYS A 245 -16.19 5.01 31.73
C LYS A 245 -16.66 4.69 30.32
N SER A 246 -17.90 4.25 30.19
CA SER A 246 -18.58 4.07 28.91
C SER A 246 -19.09 5.40 28.39
N GLY A 247 -19.00 5.58 27.07
CA GLY A 247 -19.56 6.72 26.38
C GLY A 247 -19.92 6.36 24.95
N PHE A 248 -20.37 7.36 24.20
CA PHE A 248 -20.66 7.21 22.79
C PHE A 248 -20.27 8.48 22.02
N LEU A 249 -20.01 8.31 20.73
CA LEU A 249 -19.85 9.39 19.77
C LEU A 249 -20.89 9.21 18.67
N ALA A 250 -21.62 10.27 18.33
CA ALA A 250 -22.36 10.32 17.08
C ALA A 250 -21.38 10.59 15.94
N VAL A 251 -21.29 9.69 14.97
CA VAL A 251 -20.32 9.72 13.87
C VAL A 251 -20.99 9.32 12.56
N ASP A 252 -20.71 10.06 11.51
CA ASP A 252 -21.20 9.77 10.16
C ASP A 252 -20.24 8.86 9.39
N LEU A 253 -18.96 8.83 9.81
CA LEU A 253 -17.92 8.01 9.19
C LEU A 253 -16.91 7.52 10.23
N ILE A 254 -16.61 6.22 10.19
CA ILE A 254 -15.51 5.59 10.92
C ILE A 254 -14.40 5.21 9.95
N ILE A 255 -13.16 5.56 10.31
CA ILE A 255 -11.96 5.22 9.55
C ILE A 255 -11.00 4.42 10.43
N HIS A 256 -10.81 3.14 10.09
CA HIS A 256 -9.92 2.23 10.82
C HIS A 256 -8.47 2.33 10.35
N ALA A 257 -7.63 2.98 11.13
CA ALA A 257 -6.18 3.12 10.92
C ALA A 257 -5.38 2.18 11.84
N VAL A 258 -5.77 0.90 11.88
CA VAL A 258 -5.21 -0.12 12.82
C VAL A 258 -4.24 -1.11 12.17
N GLY A 259 -3.79 -0.81 10.95
CA GLY A 259 -2.79 -1.60 10.23
C GLY A 259 -3.33 -2.21 8.95
N GLN A 260 -2.47 -3.00 8.31
CA GLN A 260 -2.72 -3.69 7.05
C GLN A 260 -2.18 -5.12 7.16
N ARG A 261 -2.50 -5.95 6.17
CA ARG A 261 -1.90 -7.28 6.00
C ARG A 261 -1.74 -7.64 4.52
N PRO A 262 -0.81 -8.54 4.18
CA PRO A 262 -0.77 -9.18 2.87
C PRO A 262 -2.07 -9.90 2.53
N PHE A 263 -2.29 -10.09 1.23
CA PHE A 263 -3.36 -10.94 0.71
C PHE A 263 -2.79 -12.28 0.25
N ALA A 264 -3.60 -13.33 0.29
CA ALA A 264 -3.17 -14.64 -0.14
C ALA A 264 -2.97 -14.63 -1.67
N VAL A 265 -1.76 -14.95 -2.12
CA VAL A 265 -1.46 -15.18 -3.53
C VAL A 265 -1.59 -16.69 -3.79
N PRO A 266 -2.49 -17.13 -4.67
CA PRO A 266 -2.63 -18.55 -5.00
C PRO A 266 -1.29 -19.20 -5.34
N GLY A 267 -1.01 -20.33 -4.70
CA GLY A 267 0.23 -21.08 -4.83
C GLY A 267 1.24 -20.82 -3.72
N LEU A 268 1.23 -19.67 -3.04
CA LEU A 268 2.10 -19.40 -1.89
C LEU A 268 1.58 -20.09 -0.60
N PRO A 269 2.47 -20.38 0.37
CA PRO A 269 2.02 -20.79 1.69
C PRO A 269 1.22 -19.66 2.35
N GLY A 270 0.46 -20.02 3.39
CA GLY A 270 -0.23 -19.05 4.23
C GLY A 270 0.73 -18.14 5.00
N PHE A 271 0.16 -17.36 5.91
CA PHE A 271 0.92 -16.39 6.70
C PHE A 271 1.51 -16.99 7.98
N ALA A 272 2.62 -16.40 8.43
CA ALA A 272 3.17 -16.59 9.77
C ALA A 272 2.40 -15.71 10.78
N GLU A 273 2.74 -15.82 12.07
CA GLU A 273 2.05 -15.08 13.14
C GLU A 273 2.20 -13.56 13.03
N ASP A 274 3.31 -13.09 12.44
CA ASP A 274 3.56 -11.68 12.16
C ASP A 274 2.78 -11.15 10.94
N GLY A 275 2.01 -12.01 10.28
CA GLY A 275 1.22 -11.70 9.09
C GLY A 275 1.99 -11.73 7.78
N GLY A 276 3.31 -11.96 7.79
CA GLY A 276 4.13 -12.13 6.59
C GLY A 276 3.94 -13.52 5.96
N ILE A 277 4.32 -13.67 4.69
CA ILE A 277 4.37 -14.99 4.03
C ILE A 277 5.36 -15.89 4.76
N ARG A 278 4.98 -17.13 5.07
CA ARG A 278 5.87 -18.10 5.74
C ARG A 278 7.16 -18.31 4.94
N HIS A 279 8.28 -18.02 5.59
CA HIS A 279 9.60 -18.12 4.97
C HIS A 279 10.70 -18.36 6.00
N ARG A 280 11.87 -18.81 5.53
CA ARG A 280 13.12 -18.83 6.28
C ARG A 280 14.16 -17.96 5.60
N GLN A 281 14.58 -16.87 6.26
CA GLN A 281 15.52 -15.89 5.71
C GLN A 281 15.10 -15.36 4.32
N GLY A 282 13.81 -15.13 4.13
CA GLY A 282 13.20 -14.71 2.88
C GLY A 282 12.84 -15.85 1.92
N TRP A 283 13.44 -17.04 2.02
CA TRP A 283 13.05 -18.18 1.17
C TRP A 283 11.71 -18.77 1.61
N VAL A 284 10.73 -18.77 0.72
CA VAL A 284 9.36 -19.18 1.01
C VAL A 284 9.30 -20.68 1.33
N ASP A 285 8.56 -21.03 2.38
CA ASP A 285 8.48 -22.42 2.85
C ASP A 285 7.92 -23.35 1.77
N GLY A 286 8.60 -24.49 1.56
CA GLY A 286 8.21 -25.48 0.56
C GLY A 286 8.53 -25.10 -0.90
N MET A 287 9.21 -23.97 -1.14
CA MET A 287 9.51 -23.48 -2.48
C MET A 287 11.01 -23.36 -2.74
N GLY A 288 11.47 -23.93 -3.86
CA GLY A 288 12.91 -24.07 -4.13
C GLY A 288 13.62 -22.82 -4.65
N ASN A 289 12.90 -21.83 -5.17
CA ASN A 289 13.46 -20.58 -5.72
C ASN A 289 12.53 -19.37 -5.57
N VAL A 290 11.63 -19.40 -4.59
CA VAL A 290 10.70 -18.29 -4.33
C VAL A 290 11.13 -17.56 -3.05
N PHE A 291 11.23 -16.24 -3.13
CA PHE A 291 11.75 -15.37 -2.07
C PHE A 291 10.72 -14.29 -1.70
N ALA A 292 10.32 -14.18 -0.44
CA ALA A 292 9.46 -13.10 0.04
C ALA A 292 10.30 -11.85 0.38
N HIS A 293 9.81 -10.66 0.01
CA HIS A 293 10.51 -9.40 0.24
C HIS A 293 9.56 -8.24 0.59
N GLY A 294 10.07 -7.26 1.36
CA GLY A 294 9.29 -6.12 1.81
C GLY A 294 8.15 -6.52 2.76
N TRP A 295 7.06 -5.74 2.77
CA TRP A 295 5.91 -6.02 3.64
C TRP A 295 5.21 -7.35 3.38
N ALA A 296 5.43 -7.97 2.21
CA ALA A 296 4.95 -9.33 1.95
C ALA A 296 5.68 -10.38 2.80
N ALA A 297 6.94 -10.11 3.18
CA ALA A 297 7.73 -10.96 4.06
C ALA A 297 7.48 -10.69 5.55
N GLY A 298 6.99 -9.49 5.90
CA GLY A 298 6.76 -9.07 7.28
C GLY A 298 7.12 -7.60 7.51
N ASP A 299 7.03 -7.17 8.78
CA ASP A 299 7.31 -5.79 9.22
C ASP A 299 6.62 -4.69 8.39
N MET A 300 5.28 -4.66 8.49
CA MET A 300 4.42 -3.69 7.80
C MET A 300 4.50 -2.27 8.39
N SER A 301 5.54 -1.99 9.18
CA SER A 301 5.82 -0.67 9.76
C SER A 301 7.02 0.02 9.12
N ALA A 302 7.82 -0.70 8.33
CA ALA A 302 8.99 -0.16 7.64
C ALA A 302 8.60 0.94 6.63
N ALA A 303 9.35 2.04 6.62
CA ALA A 303 9.14 3.14 5.70
C ALA A 303 9.80 2.89 4.33
N ILE A 304 9.57 3.79 3.37
CA ILE A 304 10.12 3.68 2.00
C ILE A 304 11.65 3.60 2.02
N HIS A 305 12.33 4.34 2.90
CA HIS A 305 13.79 4.33 2.97
C HIS A 305 14.33 2.98 3.50
N ASP A 306 13.60 2.29 4.36
CA ASP A 306 13.95 0.96 4.87
C ASP A 306 13.92 -0.09 3.77
N CYS A 307 13.01 0.06 2.79
CA CYS A 307 12.94 -0.84 1.63
C CYS A 307 14.26 -0.85 0.84
N ARG A 308 14.96 0.28 0.73
CA ARG A 308 16.28 0.34 0.07
C ARG A 308 17.32 -0.44 0.84
N ALA A 309 17.34 -0.32 2.17
CA ALA A 309 18.27 -1.07 3.00
C ALA A 309 17.98 -2.58 2.96
N ALA A 310 16.70 -2.97 2.98
CA ALA A 310 16.26 -4.35 2.84
C ALA A 310 16.69 -4.95 1.50
N ALA A 311 16.54 -4.21 0.40
CA ALA A 311 16.97 -4.65 -0.93
C ALA A 311 18.48 -4.94 -1.00
N LYS A 312 19.31 -4.07 -0.40
CA LYS A 312 20.76 -4.28 -0.31
C LYS A 312 21.15 -5.54 0.46
N ARG A 313 20.36 -5.94 1.47
CA ARG A 313 20.57 -7.18 2.23
C ARG A 313 20.10 -8.42 1.46
N ALA A 314 18.98 -8.31 0.74
CA ALA A 314 18.38 -9.44 0.02
C ALA A 314 19.12 -9.79 -1.28
N ALA A 315 19.62 -8.79 -2.02
CA ALA A 315 20.20 -9.01 -3.35
C ALA A 315 21.38 -10.00 -3.36
N PRO A 316 22.39 -9.92 -2.45
CA PRO A 316 23.48 -10.89 -2.42
C PRO A 316 23.00 -12.33 -2.22
N ILE A 317 22.00 -12.54 -1.36
CA ILE A 317 21.41 -13.86 -1.06
C ILE A 317 20.74 -14.44 -2.32
N ILE A 318 19.97 -13.61 -3.02
CA ILE A 318 19.28 -13.99 -4.27
C ILE A 318 20.30 -14.31 -5.37
N LEU A 319 21.33 -13.50 -5.52
CA LEU A 319 22.38 -13.69 -6.54
C LEU A 319 23.20 -14.95 -6.27
N GLU A 320 23.55 -15.22 -5.01
CA GLU A 320 24.25 -16.46 -4.64
C GLU A 320 23.40 -17.70 -4.96
N HIS A 321 22.09 -17.66 -4.68
CA HIS A 321 21.18 -18.73 -5.07
C HIS A 321 21.12 -18.93 -6.58
N LEU A 322 21.06 -17.83 -7.33
CA LEU A 322 21.01 -17.86 -8.80
C LEU A 322 22.27 -18.49 -9.41
N CYS A 323 23.45 -18.18 -8.86
CA CYS A 323 24.71 -18.80 -9.29
C CYS A 323 24.73 -20.33 -9.11
N ARG A 324 23.99 -20.85 -8.12
CA ARG A 324 23.86 -22.29 -7.86
C ARG A 324 22.83 -22.98 -8.75
N ARG A 325 22.09 -22.23 -9.58
CA ARG A 325 21.11 -22.73 -10.56
C ARG A 325 21.49 -22.33 -12.00
N PRO A 326 22.64 -22.77 -12.52
CA PRO A 326 23.04 -22.47 -13.89
C PRO A 326 22.14 -23.24 -14.88
N GLY A 327 21.26 -22.55 -15.62
CA GLY A 327 20.33 -23.21 -16.55
C GLY A 327 19.34 -22.26 -17.23
N GLY A 328 18.72 -22.75 -18.32
CA GLY A 328 17.85 -22.03 -19.24
C GLY A 328 16.55 -21.55 -18.61
N HIS A 329 16.63 -20.42 -17.92
CA HIS A 329 15.49 -19.64 -17.45
C HIS A 329 15.21 -18.52 -18.45
N PRO A 330 14.48 -18.77 -19.56
CA PRO A 330 14.22 -17.76 -20.57
C PRO A 330 13.33 -16.63 -20.04
N GLY A 331 12.75 -16.79 -18.85
CA GLY A 331 11.63 -15.96 -18.36
C GLY A 331 10.40 -16.14 -19.24
N LEU A 332 9.42 -15.27 -19.02
CA LEU A 332 8.26 -15.17 -19.91
C LEU A 332 8.49 -14.06 -20.95
N ASP A 333 7.88 -14.24 -22.11
CA ASP A 333 7.72 -13.17 -23.10
C ASP A 333 6.29 -12.58 -23.07
N ALA A 334 6.06 -11.49 -23.82
CA ALA A 334 4.76 -10.82 -23.83
C ALA A 334 3.67 -11.67 -24.48
N ASP A 335 4.00 -12.46 -25.49
CA ASP A 335 3.03 -13.23 -26.28
C ASP A 335 2.51 -14.42 -25.46
N GLN A 336 3.40 -15.06 -24.70
CA GLN A 336 3.04 -16.08 -23.72
C GLN A 336 2.10 -15.52 -22.66
N ILE A 337 2.44 -14.36 -22.08
CA ILE A 337 1.58 -13.71 -21.09
C ILE A 337 0.22 -13.38 -21.71
N ALA A 338 0.22 -12.77 -22.91
CA ALA A 338 -1.01 -12.42 -23.61
C ALA A 338 -1.89 -13.63 -23.91
N THR A 339 -1.28 -14.75 -24.27
CA THR A 339 -1.98 -16.02 -24.50
C THR A 339 -2.66 -16.52 -23.22
N TRP A 340 -2.01 -16.39 -22.07
CA TRP A 340 -2.54 -16.86 -20.79
C TRP A 340 -3.59 -15.92 -20.22
N THR A 341 -3.36 -14.61 -20.26
CA THR A 341 -4.24 -13.59 -19.66
C THR A 341 -5.37 -13.16 -20.59
N GLY A 342 -5.27 -13.44 -21.90
CA GLY A 342 -6.17 -12.93 -22.92
C GLY A 342 -5.91 -11.47 -23.31
N CYS A 343 -4.88 -10.82 -22.76
CA CYS A 343 -4.53 -9.44 -23.05
C CYS A 343 -3.02 -9.21 -23.00
N ALA A 344 -2.49 -8.40 -23.92
CA ALA A 344 -1.07 -8.06 -23.90
C ALA A 344 -0.71 -7.30 -22.62
N PRO A 345 0.40 -7.67 -21.94
CA PRO A 345 0.86 -6.93 -20.77
C PRO A 345 1.32 -5.54 -21.17
N LEU A 346 1.07 -4.55 -20.31
CA LEU A 346 1.54 -3.19 -20.55
C LEU A 346 3.04 -3.09 -20.27
N ARG A 347 3.78 -2.51 -21.21
CA ARG A 347 5.21 -2.22 -21.05
C ARG A 347 5.41 -0.86 -20.40
N TRP A 348 6.64 -0.64 -19.96
CA TRP A 348 7.04 0.65 -19.42
C TRP A 348 6.82 1.75 -20.46
N GLY A 349 6.03 2.77 -20.11
CA GLY A 349 5.67 3.89 -20.99
C GLY A 349 4.41 3.68 -21.85
N ASP A 350 3.79 2.50 -21.82
CA ASP A 350 2.61 2.23 -22.67
C ASP A 350 1.32 2.89 -22.17
N TRP A 351 1.30 3.38 -20.94
CA TRP A 351 0.14 4.07 -20.36
C TRP A 351 -0.25 5.33 -21.12
N ASP A 352 0.71 6.08 -21.68
CA ASP A 352 0.43 7.26 -22.50
C ASP A 352 -0.34 6.85 -23.76
N ARG A 353 0.06 5.74 -24.38
CA ARG A 353 -0.60 5.16 -25.56
C ARG A 353 -1.95 4.53 -25.22
N ALA A 354 -2.11 4.03 -23.99
CA ALA A 354 -3.36 3.50 -23.47
C ALA A 354 -4.34 4.61 -23.02
N GLY A 355 -3.98 5.90 -23.17
CA GLY A 355 -4.80 7.03 -22.75
C GLY A 355 -4.91 7.18 -21.23
N ILE A 356 -4.00 6.58 -20.48
CA ILE A 356 -3.95 6.62 -19.02
C ILE A 356 -3.05 7.79 -18.63
N GLN A 357 -3.67 8.88 -18.18
CA GLN A 357 -2.91 10.03 -17.69
C GLN A 357 -2.18 9.65 -16.40
N ILE A 358 -0.86 9.64 -16.45
CA ILE A 358 -0.02 9.73 -15.27
C ILE A 358 0.12 11.23 -14.96
N GLU A 359 -0.59 11.71 -13.96
CA GLU A 359 -0.20 12.98 -13.33
C GLU A 359 1.20 12.76 -12.75
N GLU A 360 2.20 13.42 -13.33
CA GLU A 360 3.55 13.48 -12.78
C GLU A 360 3.43 14.10 -11.38
N GLY A 361 3.86 13.34 -10.37
CA GLY A 361 3.74 13.74 -8.96
C GLY A 361 4.70 14.83 -8.54
#